data_AF-A0A7S1VJU0-F1
#
_entry.id   AF-A0A7S1VJU0-F1
#
_cell.length_a   1.000
_cell.length_b   1.000
_cell.length_c   1.000
_cell.angle_alpha   90.00
_cell.angle_beta   90.00
_cell.angle_gamma   90.00
#
_symmetry.space_group_name_H-M   'P 1'
#
loop_
_entity.id
_entity.type
_entity.pdbx_description
1 polymer ?
#
loop_
_entity_poly.entity_id
_entity_poly.type
_entity_poly.pdbx_seq_one_letter_code
_entity_poly.pdbx_strand_id
1 'polypeptide(L)'
;PISPPSPLGPCIYLSTLFSTVPCNTMATTAPVVSTSAKTTTTGLTSHLSHSHAGWSSVYTQGGILTEAQSVIASIFVNGEFYYPDTVKGNVKHVSDLTRGNKRGRDGTLSAGDSHAPAPPTIATFDPATGLEYGRLVNAGAAEVDAAVCAAKAAGPAWARTSRADRAALLNRLADLIDEHAEALAAAEARDCGKSVSFARSVDMARSAVNCRFFAAQVTTMAEGMSSDLDHDTRSWTSVMPVGVVGAIVPWNIPLYLLTWKVAPAVAYGNTIVLKPAEFTSITAVMFAGLVRQAGFPPGVFNLVTGTGASAGAPLAAHPSVSLITFTGGTVTGAKVAMAAAPTFKKVSLELGGKNATIVFADANMDAAVAGASTAAFANQGEICLCGSRILVEASVHDEFVRRFVEQVRTSWRVGDPLSPTTNMGALVDAGHLEKVRRLLAVGIEEGATVAYDGADCLQPGLDSNGYYFTPHVLTNVTPTSTLFTTEVFGPVVTITPFSSYDEALALTNSSRYGLACSVWSESLSRTSAFARDVEVGLCWINCWMVRDLRFPFGGVKESGVGREGGVSAIECYTEVKTCVQRIV
;
A
#
# COMPACT_ATOMS: atom_id res chain seq x y z
N PRO A 1 68.66 25.52 -27.53
CA PRO A 1 67.56 25.86 -28.46
C PRO A 1 66.88 24.57 -28.97
N ILE A 2 65.66 24.18 -28.60
CA ILE A 2 64.50 24.89 -28.04
C ILE A 2 63.70 23.88 -27.18
N SER A 3 63.15 24.35 -26.07
CA SER A 3 62.31 23.65 -25.08
C SER A 3 60.93 23.23 -25.61
N PRO A 4 60.22 22.26 -24.98
CA PRO A 4 58.86 21.87 -25.37
C PRO A 4 57.80 22.82 -24.78
N PRO A 5 56.59 22.94 -25.38
CA PRO A 5 55.52 23.71 -24.79
C PRO A 5 54.69 22.88 -23.80
N SER A 6 54.32 23.53 -22.72
CA SER A 6 53.46 23.13 -21.60
C SER A 6 51.97 23.02 -21.98
N PRO A 7 51.17 22.24 -21.23
CA PRO A 7 49.71 22.33 -21.24
C PRO A 7 49.17 23.15 -20.05
N LEU A 8 48.24 24.06 -20.33
CA LEU A 8 47.32 24.74 -19.39
C LEU A 8 45.90 24.39 -19.87
N GLY A 9 44.89 24.03 -19.10
CA GLY A 9 44.66 23.88 -17.65
C GLY A 9 43.36 23.07 -17.43
N PRO A 10 42.93 22.82 -16.18
CA PRO A 10 42.04 21.72 -15.84
C PRO A 10 40.54 22.06 -15.85
N CYS A 11 39.71 21.09 -16.25
CA CYS A 11 38.27 21.04 -15.97
C CYS A 11 38.04 20.66 -14.51
N ILE A 12 37.19 21.44 -13.84
CA ILE A 12 36.76 21.26 -12.45
C ILE A 12 35.81 20.05 -12.38
N TYR A 13 36.23 18.99 -11.69
CA TYR A 13 35.36 17.96 -11.13
C TYR A 13 35.28 18.20 -9.62
N LEU A 14 34.09 18.46 -9.10
CA LEU A 14 33.83 18.53 -7.66
C LEU A 14 33.33 17.16 -7.18
N SER A 15 34.25 16.45 -6.53
CA SER A 15 34.02 15.26 -5.72
C SER A 15 34.33 15.58 -4.26
N THR A 16 33.41 15.29 -3.34
CA THR A 16 33.67 15.14 -1.90
C THR A 16 32.55 14.24 -1.35
N LEU A 17 32.76 12.94 -1.15
CA LEU A 17 33.43 12.22 -0.04
C LEU A 17 32.85 12.47 1.36
N PHE A 18 32.43 11.34 1.94
CA PHE A 18 31.97 11.05 3.29
C PHE A 18 32.93 11.53 4.40
N SER A 19 32.37 11.86 5.57
CA SER A 19 32.92 11.37 6.84
C SER A 19 31.84 11.20 7.91
N THR A 20 32.00 10.12 8.66
CA THR A 20 31.26 9.67 9.84
C THR A 20 31.98 10.09 11.14
N VAL A 21 31.30 9.91 12.29
CA VAL A 21 31.82 9.68 13.68
C VAL A 21 31.95 10.97 14.56
N PRO A 22 31.72 10.96 15.91
CA PRO A 22 30.66 10.36 16.74
C PRO A 22 30.15 11.30 17.89
N CYS A 23 29.29 10.73 18.74
CA CYS A 23 28.84 11.20 20.05
C CYS A 23 29.98 11.46 21.07
N ASN A 24 29.89 12.53 21.87
CA ASN A 24 30.35 12.52 23.28
C ASN A 24 29.75 13.66 24.13
N THR A 25 29.46 13.28 25.37
CA THR A 25 29.01 14.03 26.56
C THR A 25 29.86 15.24 26.94
N MET A 26 29.25 16.31 27.48
CA MET A 26 29.61 16.90 28.79
C MET A 26 28.68 18.05 29.20
N ALA A 27 28.65 18.29 30.51
CA ALA A 27 27.66 19.03 31.27
C ALA A 27 27.97 20.53 31.46
N THR A 28 26.97 21.23 32.00
CA THR A 28 27.01 22.47 32.83
C THR A 28 27.53 23.77 32.21
N THR A 29 26.65 24.77 32.11
CA THR A 29 26.63 25.98 32.98
C THR A 29 25.45 26.89 32.61
N ALA A 30 24.77 27.42 33.63
CA ALA A 30 23.65 28.37 33.55
C ALA A 30 24.13 29.79 33.14
N PRO A 31 23.20 30.73 32.84
CA PRO A 31 22.82 31.64 33.91
C PRO A 31 21.32 31.97 34.04
N VAL A 32 21.03 32.45 35.25
CA VAL A 32 19.82 32.95 35.91
C VAL A 32 19.18 34.16 35.21
N VAL A 33 17.83 34.22 35.14
CA VAL A 33 16.92 35.35 35.53
C VAL A 33 15.50 34.75 35.72
N SER A 34 14.97 34.60 36.96
CA SER A 34 13.93 35.44 37.62
C SER A 34 12.66 35.69 36.76
N THR A 35 11.40 35.51 37.17
CA THR A 35 10.75 35.54 38.49
C THR A 35 9.29 35.04 38.40
N SER A 36 8.77 34.64 39.58
CA SER A 36 7.37 34.64 40.04
C SER A 36 6.47 33.42 39.75
N ALA A 37 6.29 32.67 40.83
CA ALA A 37 5.25 31.68 41.04
C ALA A 37 3.90 32.33 41.37
N LYS A 38 2.81 31.62 41.04
CA LYS A 38 1.66 31.48 41.94
C LYS A 38 1.06 30.09 41.78
N THR A 39 1.21 29.33 42.86
CA THR A 39 0.56 28.06 43.20
C THR A 39 -0.95 28.24 43.36
N THR A 40 -1.73 27.24 42.98
CA THR A 40 -2.84 26.77 43.84
C THR A 40 -3.17 25.32 43.49
N THR A 41 -3.08 24.49 44.52
CA THR A 41 -3.31 23.04 44.55
C THR A 41 -4.75 22.77 44.97
N THR A 42 -5.39 21.78 44.38
CA THR A 42 -6.48 20.91 44.91
C THR A 42 -6.81 19.96 43.76
N GLY A 43 -6.72 18.62 43.82
CA GLY A 43 -6.95 17.67 44.89
C GLY A 43 -8.33 17.04 44.69
N LEU A 44 -8.43 15.86 44.05
CA LEU A 44 -9.36 14.77 44.39
C LEU A 44 -9.35 13.61 43.37
N THR A 45 -9.48 12.42 43.95
CA THR A 45 -9.44 11.05 43.42
C THR A 45 -10.72 10.60 42.72
N SER A 46 -10.54 9.61 41.82
CA SER A 46 -11.44 8.48 41.47
C SER A 46 -12.89 8.74 41.05
N HIS A 47 -13.29 8.24 39.87
CA HIS A 47 -14.37 7.26 39.72
C HIS A 47 -14.53 6.79 38.26
N LEU A 48 -14.40 5.47 38.07
CA LEU A 48 -14.97 4.72 36.96
C LEU A 48 -16.49 4.89 36.95
N SER A 49 -17.07 5.26 35.81
CA SER A 49 -18.46 4.91 35.51
C SER A 49 -18.66 4.78 34.00
N HIS A 50 -19.13 3.60 33.61
CA HIS A 50 -19.71 3.34 32.29
C HIS A 50 -20.98 4.18 32.11
N SER A 51 -21.10 4.86 30.99
CA SER A 51 -22.41 5.23 30.44
C SER A 51 -22.37 5.28 28.91
N HIS A 52 -23.05 4.30 28.30
CA HIS A 52 -23.57 4.39 26.94
C HIS A 52 -24.76 5.35 26.94
N ALA A 53 -24.65 6.50 26.29
CA ALA A 53 -25.75 7.24 25.63
C ALA A 53 -25.27 8.62 25.18
N GLY A 54 -25.45 8.95 23.89
CA GLY A 54 -25.26 10.33 23.41
C GLY A 54 -25.04 10.43 21.91
N TRP A 55 -26.07 10.18 21.11
CA TRP A 55 -26.09 10.57 19.69
C TRP A 55 -26.26 12.10 19.58
N SER A 56 -25.19 12.83 19.22
CA SER A 56 -25.23 14.28 18.91
C SER A 56 -24.07 14.63 17.96
N SER A 57 -24.30 14.89 16.67
CA SER A 57 -24.71 16.15 16.02
C SER A 57 -23.57 17.17 15.77
N VAL A 58 -23.46 17.56 14.49
CA VAL A 58 -22.90 18.80 13.91
C VAL A 58 -21.43 18.79 13.45
N TYR A 59 -21.30 19.22 12.19
CA TYR A 59 -20.11 19.57 11.40
C TYR A 59 -18.94 20.14 12.22
N THR A 60 -17.77 19.53 12.09
CA THR A 60 -16.50 20.12 12.54
C THR A 60 -15.94 21.05 11.47
N GLN A 61 -15.71 22.30 11.85
CA GLN A 61 -14.85 23.24 11.12
C GLN A 61 -13.48 22.57 10.92
N GLY A 62 -13.12 22.25 9.67
CA GLY A 62 -11.87 21.56 9.33
C GLY A 62 -12.04 20.34 8.40
N GLY A 63 -13.25 19.80 8.26
CA GLY A 63 -13.60 18.91 7.13
C GLY A 63 -13.08 17.46 7.16
N ILE A 64 -12.39 17.04 8.23
CA ILE A 64 -11.94 15.66 8.44
C ILE A 64 -12.77 15.02 9.56
N LEU A 65 -13.22 13.79 9.32
CA LEU A 65 -13.92 12.98 10.30
C LEU A 65 -12.98 12.74 11.49
N THR A 66 -13.32 13.23 12.69
CA THR A 66 -12.57 12.93 13.92
C THR A 66 -13.09 11.63 14.54
N GLU A 67 -12.22 10.93 15.29
CA GLU A 67 -12.41 9.56 15.85
C GLU A 67 -13.75 9.28 16.56
N ALA A 68 -14.49 10.30 16.97
CA ALA A 68 -15.77 10.15 17.68
C ALA A 68 -16.99 9.98 16.75
N GLN A 69 -16.82 10.11 15.44
CA GLN A 69 -17.90 9.83 14.50
C GLN A 69 -17.79 8.37 14.09
N SER A 70 -18.70 7.52 14.62
CA SER A 70 -19.02 6.23 14.02
C SER A 70 -19.07 6.45 12.51
N VAL A 71 -18.09 5.92 11.78
CA VAL A 71 -17.93 6.27 10.37
C VAL A 71 -19.13 5.72 9.64
N ILE A 72 -20.04 6.63 9.27
CA ILE A 72 -21.24 6.31 8.51
C ILE A 72 -21.17 6.97 7.11
N ALA A 73 -20.06 7.64 6.76
CA ALA A 73 -19.79 8.05 5.37
C ALA A 73 -19.13 6.89 4.64
N SER A 74 -19.59 6.55 3.43
CA SER A 74 -19.11 5.31 2.79
C SER A 74 -18.97 5.38 1.28
N ILE A 75 -19.52 6.42 0.65
CA ILE A 75 -19.34 6.67 -0.78
C ILE A 75 -18.99 8.14 -0.95
N PHE A 76 -18.00 8.43 -1.79
CA PHE A 76 -17.62 9.78 -2.19
C PHE A 76 -17.71 9.90 -3.70
N VAL A 77 -18.63 10.70 -4.21
CA VAL A 77 -18.85 10.87 -5.65
C VAL A 77 -19.12 12.34 -5.93
N ASN A 78 -18.53 12.89 -7.00
CA ASN A 78 -18.72 14.29 -7.38
C ASN A 78 -18.41 15.30 -6.25
N GLY A 79 -17.37 15.05 -5.47
CA GLY A 79 -16.93 15.97 -4.42
C GLY A 79 -17.73 15.90 -3.13
N GLU A 80 -18.66 14.94 -3.01
CA GLU A 80 -19.65 14.87 -1.94
C GLU A 80 -19.66 13.50 -1.28
N PHE A 81 -19.89 13.48 0.03
CA PHE A 81 -20.08 12.25 0.80
C PHE A 81 -21.56 11.86 0.81
N TYR A 82 -21.81 10.57 0.58
CA TYR A 82 -23.13 9.95 0.68
C TYR A 82 -23.13 8.94 1.83
N TYR A 83 -24.20 9.00 2.63
CA TYR A 83 -24.38 8.23 3.85
C TYR A 83 -25.51 7.20 3.67
N PRO A 84 -25.46 6.03 4.35
CA PRO A 84 -26.60 5.13 4.48
C PRO A 84 -27.91 5.88 4.79
N ASP A 85 -28.99 5.39 4.19
CA ASP A 85 -30.34 5.92 4.36
C ASP A 85 -30.85 5.78 5.81
N THR A 86 -30.16 4.99 6.64
CA THR A 86 -30.43 4.86 8.08
C THR A 86 -29.93 6.05 8.90
N VAL A 87 -29.03 6.89 8.38
CA VAL A 87 -28.60 8.11 9.07
C VAL A 87 -29.73 9.11 9.08
N LYS A 88 -30.00 9.71 10.24
CA LYS A 88 -30.94 10.82 10.35
C LYS A 88 -30.18 12.15 10.29
N GLY A 89 -30.74 13.14 9.60
CA GLY A 89 -30.19 14.50 9.53
C GLY A 89 -30.22 15.09 8.13
N ASN A 90 -29.73 16.31 7.98
CA ASN A 90 -29.58 16.96 6.68
C ASN A 90 -28.26 16.53 6.03
N VAL A 91 -28.22 15.30 5.51
CA VAL A 91 -27.08 14.70 4.80
C VAL A 91 -27.53 14.17 3.44
N LYS A 92 -26.60 13.97 2.51
CA LYS A 92 -26.88 13.30 1.23
C LYS A 92 -26.91 11.79 1.43
N HIS A 93 -27.96 11.14 0.94
CA HIS A 93 -28.17 9.71 1.09
C HIS A 93 -27.73 8.92 -0.14
N VAL A 94 -27.33 7.66 0.04
CA VAL A 94 -26.91 6.83 -1.11
C VAL A 94 -28.05 6.67 -2.11
N SER A 95 -29.31 6.63 -1.67
CA SER A 95 -30.44 6.65 -2.61
C SER A 95 -30.50 7.92 -3.47
N ASP A 96 -29.98 9.07 -3.02
CA ASP A 96 -29.90 10.29 -3.84
C ASP A 96 -28.93 10.14 -5.01
N LEU A 97 -27.87 9.35 -4.84
CA LEU A 97 -26.86 9.12 -5.87
C LEU A 97 -27.44 8.36 -7.07
N THR A 98 -28.35 7.41 -6.82
CA THR A 98 -28.91 6.54 -7.86
C THR A 98 -30.23 7.04 -8.44
N ARG A 99 -30.88 8.05 -7.80
CA ARG A 99 -32.11 8.69 -8.30
C ARG A 99 -31.98 9.31 -9.70
N GLY A 100 -30.77 9.63 -10.16
CA GLY A 100 -30.53 10.33 -11.43
C GLY A 100 -30.35 9.47 -12.69
N ASN A 101 -30.23 8.13 -12.60
CA ASN A 101 -29.68 7.31 -13.69
C ASN A 101 -30.67 6.51 -14.55
N LYS A 102 -31.98 6.80 -14.52
CA LYS A 102 -32.92 6.24 -15.51
C LYS A 102 -32.96 7.08 -16.79
N ARG A 103 -32.02 6.86 -17.71
CA ARG A 103 -32.18 7.28 -19.12
C ARG A 103 -32.82 6.15 -19.93
N GLY A 104 -34.03 6.39 -20.45
CA GLY A 104 -34.61 5.54 -21.50
C GLY A 104 -33.78 5.61 -22.79
N ARG A 105 -33.92 4.59 -23.67
CA ARG A 105 -33.22 4.52 -24.97
C ARG A 105 -33.58 5.67 -25.94
N ASP A 106 -34.55 6.51 -25.60
CA ASP A 106 -35.05 7.64 -26.39
C ASP A 106 -34.69 9.02 -25.83
N GLY A 107 -33.92 9.09 -24.73
CA GLY A 107 -33.50 10.37 -24.14
C GLY A 107 -34.59 11.12 -23.37
N THR A 108 -35.77 10.53 -23.15
CA THR A 108 -36.80 11.14 -22.31
C THR A 108 -36.60 10.79 -20.82
N LEU A 109 -36.65 11.81 -19.95
CA LEU A 109 -36.67 11.66 -18.50
C LEU A 109 -38.09 11.21 -18.11
N SER A 110 -38.28 9.92 -17.85
CA SER A 110 -39.42 9.49 -17.05
C SER A 110 -39.01 9.53 -15.58
N ALA A 111 -39.65 10.43 -14.81
CA ALA A 111 -39.60 10.40 -13.35
C ALA A 111 -40.34 9.14 -12.89
N GLY A 112 -39.63 8.01 -12.86
CA GLY A 112 -40.16 6.76 -12.34
C GLY A 112 -39.73 6.57 -10.90
N ASP A 113 -40.65 6.75 -9.96
CA ASP A 113 -40.54 6.61 -8.49
C ASP A 113 -40.06 5.23 -7.96
N SER A 114 -39.57 4.33 -8.81
CA SER A 114 -39.04 3.06 -8.31
C SER A 114 -37.65 3.28 -7.69
N HIS A 115 -37.62 3.39 -6.37
CA HIS A 115 -36.42 3.46 -5.58
C HIS A 115 -35.64 2.16 -5.74
N ALA A 116 -34.37 2.23 -6.17
CA ALA A 116 -33.47 1.13 -5.86
C ALA A 116 -33.41 1.04 -4.32
N PRO A 117 -33.59 -0.14 -3.71
CA PRO A 117 -33.47 -0.27 -2.27
C PRO A 117 -32.08 0.21 -1.83
N ALA A 118 -32.04 0.97 -0.74
CA ALA A 118 -30.78 1.46 -0.18
C ALA A 118 -29.81 0.29 0.02
N PRO A 119 -28.53 0.42 -0.39
CA PRO A 119 -27.58 -0.65 -0.19
C PRO A 119 -27.41 -0.96 1.30
N PRO A 120 -27.22 -2.25 1.67
CA PRO A 120 -27.01 -2.64 3.06
C PRO A 120 -25.68 -2.06 3.59
N THR A 121 -25.44 -2.18 4.88
CA THR A 121 -24.15 -1.85 5.50
C THR A 121 -23.38 -3.10 5.89
N ILE A 122 -22.05 -3.01 5.91
CA ILE A 122 -21.11 -4.02 6.41
C ILE A 122 -20.36 -3.46 7.61
N ALA A 123 -20.15 -4.28 8.63
CA ALA A 123 -19.37 -3.90 9.82
C ALA A 123 -17.87 -4.00 9.52
N THR A 124 -17.10 -3.08 10.11
CA THR A 124 -15.64 -3.17 10.23
C THR A 124 -15.30 -3.38 11.69
N PHE A 125 -14.17 -4.01 11.96
CA PHE A 125 -13.78 -4.42 13.32
C PHE A 125 -12.41 -3.84 13.65
N ASP A 126 -12.21 -3.51 14.92
CA ASP A 126 -10.90 -3.19 15.47
C ASP A 126 -10.18 -4.52 15.75
N PRO A 127 -9.12 -4.88 15.01
CA PRO A 127 -8.52 -6.21 15.13
C PRO A 127 -7.86 -6.47 16.49
N ALA A 128 -7.49 -5.43 17.23
CA ALA A 128 -6.89 -5.55 18.55
C ALA A 128 -7.90 -5.95 19.63
N THR A 129 -9.18 -5.63 19.42
CA THR A 129 -10.26 -5.86 20.42
C THR A 129 -11.35 -6.80 19.93
N GLY A 130 -11.42 -7.07 18.62
CA GLY A 130 -12.51 -7.83 18.00
C GLY A 130 -13.87 -7.11 18.04
N LEU A 131 -13.92 -5.86 18.51
CA LEU A 131 -15.15 -5.06 18.59
C LEU A 131 -15.44 -4.34 17.28
N GLU A 132 -16.72 -4.08 17.00
CA GLU A 132 -17.13 -3.30 15.83
C GLU A 132 -16.55 -1.88 15.92
N TYR A 133 -15.75 -1.50 14.92
CA TYR A 133 -15.15 -0.18 14.81
C TYR A 133 -16.10 0.80 14.09
N GLY A 134 -16.80 0.32 13.07
CA GLY A 134 -17.72 1.15 12.29
C GLY A 134 -18.54 0.35 11.29
N ARG A 135 -19.33 1.06 10.48
CA ARG A 135 -20.17 0.45 9.42
C ARG A 135 -20.03 1.20 8.12
N LEU A 136 -19.72 0.47 7.05
CA LEU A 136 -19.61 1.01 5.70
C LEU A 136 -20.84 0.64 4.88
N VAL A 137 -21.22 1.49 3.93
CA VAL A 137 -22.12 1.11 2.82
C VAL A 137 -21.50 -0.06 2.07
N ASN A 138 -22.32 -1.05 1.80
CA ASN A 138 -21.98 -2.16 0.93
C ASN A 138 -22.51 -1.84 -0.47
N ALA A 139 -21.79 -0.99 -1.20
CA ALA A 139 -22.20 -0.53 -2.52
C ALA A 139 -22.43 -1.71 -3.47
N GLY A 140 -23.46 -1.60 -4.30
CA GLY A 140 -23.73 -2.54 -5.37
C GLY A 140 -23.32 -1.99 -6.73
N ALA A 141 -23.74 -2.69 -7.78
CA ALA A 141 -23.47 -2.28 -9.16
C ALA A 141 -24.02 -0.88 -9.52
N ALA A 142 -25.13 -0.46 -8.91
CA ALA A 142 -25.75 0.83 -9.20
C ALA A 142 -24.91 2.02 -8.70
N GLU A 143 -24.36 1.92 -7.49
CA GLU A 143 -23.48 2.95 -6.94
C GLU A 143 -22.13 2.98 -7.66
N VAL A 144 -21.62 1.81 -8.05
CA VAL A 144 -20.41 1.72 -8.89
C VAL A 144 -20.64 2.40 -10.24
N ASP A 145 -21.76 2.14 -10.91
CA ASP A 145 -22.13 2.78 -12.17
C ASP A 145 -22.24 4.31 -12.00
N ALA A 146 -22.89 4.79 -10.93
CA ALA A 146 -22.98 6.22 -10.65
C ALA A 146 -21.59 6.87 -10.45
N ALA A 147 -20.68 6.22 -9.72
CA ALA A 147 -19.30 6.70 -9.54
C ALA A 147 -18.51 6.70 -10.85
N VAL A 148 -18.68 5.68 -11.70
CA VAL A 148 -18.04 5.62 -13.02
C VAL A 148 -18.62 6.67 -13.97
N CYS A 149 -19.93 6.92 -13.94
CA CYS A 149 -20.56 7.99 -14.71
C CYS A 149 -20.02 9.37 -14.33
N ALA A 150 -19.87 9.64 -13.03
CA ALA A 150 -19.22 10.85 -12.51
C ALA A 150 -17.78 10.99 -13.01
N ALA A 151 -16.99 9.92 -12.88
CA ALA A 151 -15.60 9.87 -13.37
C ALA A 151 -15.51 10.14 -14.87
N LYS A 152 -16.38 9.53 -15.66
CA LYS A 152 -16.44 9.69 -17.12
C LYS A 152 -16.82 11.12 -17.52
N ALA A 153 -17.76 11.73 -16.81
CA ALA A 153 -18.19 13.10 -17.07
C ALA A 153 -17.09 14.14 -16.79
N ALA A 154 -16.29 13.93 -15.73
CA ALA A 154 -15.19 14.82 -15.37
C ALA A 154 -13.95 14.68 -16.27
N GLY A 155 -13.76 13.49 -16.87
CA GLY A 155 -12.57 13.12 -17.65
C GLY A 155 -12.12 14.13 -18.71
N PRO A 156 -12.99 14.57 -19.64
CA PRO A 156 -12.58 15.50 -20.69
C PRO A 156 -12.03 16.84 -20.18
N ALA A 157 -12.62 17.39 -19.12
CA ALA A 157 -12.15 18.65 -18.54
C ALA A 157 -10.81 18.44 -17.81
N TRP A 158 -10.70 17.38 -17.03
CA TRP A 158 -9.48 17.06 -16.28
C TRP A 158 -8.29 16.73 -17.17
N ALA A 159 -8.50 16.00 -18.27
CA ALA A 159 -7.47 15.70 -19.25
C ALA A 159 -6.87 16.96 -19.92
N ARG A 160 -7.63 18.07 -19.97
CA ARG A 160 -7.16 19.37 -20.49
C ARG A 160 -6.50 20.26 -19.45
N THR A 161 -6.66 19.97 -18.16
CA THR A 161 -5.97 20.70 -17.09
C THR A 161 -4.46 20.59 -17.28
N SER A 162 -3.71 21.68 -17.11
CA SER A 162 -2.28 21.67 -17.34
C SER A 162 -1.56 20.72 -16.36
N ARG A 163 -0.42 20.15 -16.78
CA ARG A 163 0.38 19.27 -15.91
C ARG A 163 0.83 19.98 -14.63
N ALA A 164 1.13 21.28 -14.74
CA ALA A 164 1.49 22.11 -13.59
C ALA A 164 0.34 22.22 -12.58
N ASP A 165 -0.89 22.44 -13.05
CA ASP A 165 -2.06 22.53 -12.16
C ASP A 165 -2.36 21.18 -11.51
N ARG A 166 -2.25 20.07 -12.24
CA ARG A 166 -2.41 18.73 -11.68
C ARG A 166 -1.35 18.42 -10.62
N ALA A 167 -0.10 18.82 -10.88
CA ALA A 167 1.00 18.69 -9.93
C ALA A 167 0.78 19.57 -8.68
N ALA A 168 0.26 20.79 -8.84
CA ALA A 168 -0.05 21.66 -7.72
C ALA A 168 -1.11 21.05 -6.78
N LEU A 169 -2.16 20.44 -7.34
CA LEU A 169 -3.19 19.72 -6.57
C LEU A 169 -2.61 18.50 -5.84
N LEU A 170 -1.72 17.73 -6.48
CA LEU A 170 -1.04 16.59 -5.86
C LEU A 170 -0.10 17.00 -4.73
N ASN A 171 0.65 18.09 -4.90
CA ASN A 171 1.51 18.63 -3.84
C ASN A 171 0.67 19.12 -2.65
N ARG A 172 -0.43 19.84 -2.91
CA ARG A 172 -1.36 20.25 -1.85
C ARG A 172 -1.96 19.05 -1.11
N LEU A 173 -2.32 17.99 -1.83
CA LEU A 173 -2.79 16.76 -1.21
C LEU A 173 -1.71 16.09 -0.34
N ALA A 174 -0.45 16.09 -0.79
CA ALA A 174 0.66 15.59 0.01
C ALA A 174 0.85 16.39 1.31
N ASP A 175 0.75 17.71 1.24
CA ASP A 175 0.87 18.59 2.41
C ASP A 175 -0.26 18.34 3.42
N LEU A 176 -1.49 18.11 2.94
CA LEU A 176 -2.62 17.72 3.78
C LEU A 176 -2.43 16.33 4.43
N ILE A 177 -1.84 15.38 3.72
CA ILE A 177 -1.51 14.06 4.30
C ILE A 177 -0.51 14.25 5.45
N ASP A 178 0.53 15.06 5.27
CA ASP A 178 1.52 15.33 6.31
C ASP A 178 0.91 16.09 7.50
N GLU A 179 0.05 17.09 7.25
CA GLU A 179 -0.66 17.84 8.29
C GLU A 179 -1.52 16.92 9.18
N HIS A 180 -2.12 15.88 8.58
CA HIS A 180 -3.01 14.95 9.27
C HIS A 180 -2.39 13.58 9.54
N ALA A 181 -1.07 13.44 9.44
CA ALA A 181 -0.36 12.16 9.52
C ALA A 181 -0.63 11.39 10.82
N GLU A 182 -0.71 12.07 11.97
CA GLU A 182 -0.96 11.40 13.25
C GLU A 182 -2.38 10.80 13.33
N ALA A 183 -3.39 11.55 12.89
CA ALA A 183 -4.77 11.08 12.88
C ALA A 183 -4.95 9.93 11.89
N LEU A 184 -4.32 10.03 10.71
CA LEU A 184 -4.34 8.97 9.71
C LEU A 184 -3.59 7.72 10.21
N ALA A 185 -2.43 7.87 10.88
CA ALA A 185 -1.67 6.75 11.42
C ALA A 185 -2.43 6.00 12.53
N ALA A 186 -3.09 6.73 13.43
CA ALA A 186 -3.93 6.14 14.47
C ALA A 186 -5.11 5.37 13.88
N ALA A 187 -5.80 5.97 12.89
CA ALA A 187 -6.91 5.31 12.19
C ALA A 187 -6.42 4.07 11.42
N GLU A 188 -5.31 4.16 10.68
CA GLU A 188 -4.73 3.05 9.92
C GLU A 188 -4.32 1.90 10.84
N ALA A 189 -3.68 2.21 11.98
CA ALA A 189 -3.25 1.25 12.99
C ALA A 189 -4.44 0.51 13.60
N ARG A 190 -5.49 1.25 13.96
CA ARG A 190 -6.71 0.69 14.54
C ARG A 190 -7.52 -0.14 13.56
N ASP A 191 -7.65 0.31 12.32
CA ASP A 191 -8.44 -0.38 11.28
C ASP A 191 -7.72 -1.65 10.78
N CYS A 192 -6.38 -1.64 10.71
CA CYS A 192 -5.60 -2.78 10.21
C CYS A 192 -5.03 -3.70 11.29
N GLY A 193 -4.98 -3.26 12.55
CA GLY A 193 -4.31 -3.97 13.64
C GLY A 193 -2.78 -3.80 13.67
N LYS A 194 -2.18 -2.96 12.81
CA LYS A 194 -0.72 -2.73 12.75
C LYS A 194 -0.25 -1.68 13.75
N SER A 195 1.02 -1.75 14.16
CA SER A 195 1.55 -0.73 15.09
C SER A 195 1.45 0.70 14.52
N VAL A 196 1.06 1.65 15.37
CA VAL A 196 0.97 3.07 15.01
C VAL A 196 2.32 3.65 14.60
N SER A 197 3.41 3.13 15.19
CA SER A 197 4.77 3.47 14.79
C SER A 197 5.08 3.09 13.35
N PHE A 198 4.64 1.89 12.91
CA PHE A 198 4.78 1.46 11.52
C PHE A 198 3.89 2.28 10.59
N ALA A 199 2.61 2.47 10.95
CA ALA A 199 1.67 3.28 10.17
C ALA A 199 2.21 4.71 9.94
N ARG A 200 2.76 5.35 11.00
CA ARG A 200 3.35 6.68 10.92
C ARG A 200 4.61 6.72 10.04
N SER A 201 5.59 5.88 10.37
CA SER A 201 6.94 5.96 9.77
C SER A 201 7.03 5.39 8.35
N VAL A 202 6.11 4.48 7.99
CA VAL A 202 6.07 3.82 6.68
C VAL A 202 4.88 4.31 5.87
N ASP A 203 3.65 4.04 6.33
CA ASP A 203 2.44 4.23 5.52
C ASP A 203 2.19 5.71 5.23
N MET A 204 2.16 6.56 6.26
CA MET A 204 1.87 8.00 6.11
C MET A 204 2.98 8.72 5.35
N ALA A 205 4.23 8.51 5.80
CA ALA A 205 5.40 9.10 5.16
C ALA A 205 5.45 8.74 3.66
N ARG A 206 5.20 7.48 3.31
CA ARG A 206 5.24 7.06 1.92
C ARG A 206 4.04 7.55 1.12
N SER A 207 2.87 7.67 1.74
CA SER A 207 1.65 8.17 1.08
C SER A 207 1.82 9.59 0.55
N ALA A 208 2.35 10.51 1.38
CA ALA A 208 2.64 11.88 0.95
C ALA A 208 3.73 11.92 -0.13
N VAL A 209 4.79 11.12 0.03
CA VAL A 209 5.88 11.07 -0.95
C VAL A 209 5.40 10.52 -2.31
N ASN A 210 4.47 9.56 -2.35
CA ASN A 210 3.88 9.08 -3.61
C ASN A 210 3.22 10.23 -4.39
N CYS A 211 2.42 11.07 -3.72
CA CYS A 211 1.79 12.23 -4.33
C CYS A 211 2.82 13.23 -4.88
N ARG A 212 3.84 13.57 -4.08
CA ARG A 212 4.93 14.48 -4.51
C ARG A 212 5.73 13.93 -5.68
N PHE A 213 6.01 12.63 -5.67
CA PHE A 213 6.74 11.99 -6.75
C PHE A 213 6.00 12.13 -8.08
N PHE A 214 4.71 11.81 -8.13
CA PHE A 214 3.94 11.92 -9.37
C PHE A 214 3.64 13.37 -9.78
N ALA A 215 3.58 14.31 -8.82
CA ALA A 215 3.56 15.74 -9.12
C ALA A 215 4.84 16.21 -9.83
N ALA A 216 6.01 15.77 -9.36
CA ALA A 216 7.29 16.06 -10.00
C ALA A 216 7.43 15.33 -11.34
N GLN A 217 7.02 14.07 -11.42
CA GLN A 217 7.15 13.26 -12.62
C GLN A 217 6.31 13.81 -13.78
N VAL A 218 5.05 14.18 -13.53
CA VAL A 218 4.17 14.68 -14.62
C VAL A 218 4.71 15.97 -15.23
N THR A 219 5.41 16.81 -14.46
CA THR A 219 5.98 18.07 -14.95
C THR A 219 7.32 17.91 -15.65
N THR A 220 7.99 16.76 -15.49
CA THR A 220 9.35 16.50 -15.99
C THR A 220 9.45 15.36 -17.00
N MET A 221 8.37 14.60 -17.21
CA MET A 221 8.34 13.48 -18.17
C MET A 221 8.61 13.94 -19.61
N ALA A 222 9.46 13.21 -20.32
CA ALA A 222 9.66 13.38 -21.74
C ALA A 222 8.41 12.93 -22.52
N GLU A 223 7.98 13.73 -23.49
CA GLU A 223 6.80 13.44 -24.30
C GLU A 223 7.20 12.77 -25.61
N GLY A 224 7.02 11.45 -25.68
CA GLY A 224 6.97 10.75 -26.95
C GLY A 224 8.20 10.93 -27.85
N MET A 225 7.99 10.74 -29.14
CA MET A 225 9.00 10.86 -30.19
C MET A 225 8.44 11.74 -31.31
N SER A 226 9.32 12.50 -31.98
CA SER A 226 9.01 13.21 -33.22
C SER A 226 10.13 12.93 -34.22
N SER A 227 9.76 12.67 -35.47
CA SER A 227 10.70 12.43 -36.57
C SER A 227 10.12 12.90 -37.89
N ASP A 228 10.96 13.45 -38.75
CA ASP A 228 10.59 13.75 -40.13
C ASP A 228 10.87 12.51 -40.98
N LEU A 229 9.86 12.04 -41.71
CA LEU A 229 10.01 10.91 -42.63
C LEU A 229 10.69 11.36 -43.93
N ASP A 230 10.29 12.53 -44.42
CA ASP A 230 10.88 13.28 -45.52
C ASP A 230 10.64 14.79 -45.31
N HIS A 231 11.00 15.63 -46.27
CA HIS A 231 10.85 17.08 -46.17
C HIS A 231 9.40 17.54 -45.93
N ASP A 232 8.42 16.79 -46.43
CA ASP A 232 7.01 17.19 -46.43
C ASP A 232 6.18 16.35 -45.45
N THR A 233 6.78 15.43 -44.71
CA THR A 233 6.05 14.48 -43.87
C THR A 233 6.68 14.34 -42.49
N ARG A 234 5.91 14.70 -41.46
CA ARG A 234 6.32 14.60 -40.06
C ARG A 234 5.46 13.60 -39.30
N SER A 235 6.12 12.80 -38.46
CA SER A 235 5.49 11.91 -37.50
C SER A 235 5.77 12.36 -36.07
N TRP A 236 4.79 12.27 -35.19
CA TRP A 236 4.99 12.46 -33.76
C TRP A 236 4.03 11.59 -32.93
N THR A 237 4.39 11.34 -31.67
CA THR A 237 3.52 10.64 -30.73
C THR A 237 3.01 11.57 -29.64
N SER A 238 1.75 11.41 -29.25
CA SER A 238 1.15 12.08 -28.10
C SER A 238 0.77 11.06 -27.03
N VAL A 239 1.11 11.37 -25.77
CA VAL A 239 0.74 10.56 -24.61
C VAL A 239 -0.57 11.12 -24.03
N MET A 240 -1.59 10.27 -23.96
CA MET A 240 -2.94 10.64 -23.51
C MET A 240 -3.35 9.81 -22.30
N PRO A 241 -4.21 10.31 -21.40
CA PRO A 241 -4.81 9.46 -20.36
C PRO A 241 -5.60 8.29 -20.96
N VAL A 242 -5.64 7.15 -20.26
CA VAL A 242 -6.49 6.00 -20.63
C VAL A 242 -8.00 6.31 -20.45
N GLY A 243 -8.36 7.21 -19.55
CA GLY A 243 -9.75 7.60 -19.28
C GLY A 243 -10.15 7.33 -17.83
N VAL A 244 -11.16 6.48 -17.60
CA VAL A 244 -11.59 6.12 -16.24
C VAL A 244 -10.78 4.91 -15.75
N VAL A 245 -10.15 5.07 -14.59
CA VAL A 245 -9.43 4.02 -13.89
C VAL A 245 -10.31 3.44 -12.77
N GLY A 246 -10.51 2.13 -12.77
CA GLY A 246 -10.97 1.41 -11.59
C GLY A 246 -9.77 0.98 -10.76
N ALA A 247 -9.76 1.28 -9.47
CA ALA A 247 -8.69 0.88 -8.56
C ALA A 247 -9.26 0.08 -7.38
N ILE A 248 -8.77 -1.14 -7.21
CA ILE A 248 -9.14 -2.02 -6.08
C ILE A 248 -7.88 -2.25 -5.25
N VAL A 249 -7.91 -1.82 -3.98
CA VAL A 249 -6.73 -1.82 -3.10
C VAL A 249 -6.92 -2.77 -1.91
N PRO A 250 -5.82 -3.35 -1.37
CA PRO A 250 -5.88 -4.37 -0.35
C PRO A 250 -5.94 -3.73 1.03
N TRP A 251 -5.97 -4.58 2.06
CA TRP A 251 -6.16 -4.18 3.45
C TRP A 251 -4.87 -3.99 4.24
N ASN A 252 -3.74 -4.49 3.75
CA ASN A 252 -2.55 -4.62 4.58
C ASN A 252 -1.77 -3.32 4.77
N ILE A 253 -1.71 -2.48 3.73
CA ILE A 253 -1.09 -1.15 3.78
C ILE A 253 -1.98 -0.12 3.05
N PRO A 254 -3.21 0.16 3.56
CA PRO A 254 -4.28 0.80 2.80
C PRO A 254 -3.94 2.16 2.18
N LEU A 255 -3.54 3.15 2.98
CA LEU A 255 -3.32 4.51 2.51
C LEU A 255 -2.09 4.61 1.59
N TYR A 256 -1.05 3.85 1.90
CA TYR A 256 0.10 3.70 1.02
C TYR A 256 -0.37 3.21 -0.35
N LEU A 257 -0.99 2.02 -0.40
CA LEU A 257 -1.28 1.37 -1.68
C LEU A 257 -2.38 2.09 -2.45
N LEU A 258 -3.29 2.80 -1.79
CA LEU A 258 -4.24 3.65 -2.49
C LEU A 258 -3.58 4.87 -3.11
N THR A 259 -2.68 5.57 -2.41
CA THR A 259 -1.96 6.71 -3.01
C THR A 259 -1.04 6.27 -4.14
N TRP A 260 -0.52 5.04 -4.08
CA TRP A 260 0.26 4.41 -5.15
C TRP A 260 -0.49 4.27 -6.47
N LYS A 261 -1.83 4.20 -6.43
CA LYS A 261 -2.70 4.12 -7.61
C LYS A 261 -3.35 5.44 -7.97
N VAL A 262 -3.82 6.18 -6.98
CA VAL A 262 -4.50 7.47 -7.18
C VAL A 262 -3.54 8.51 -7.76
N ALA A 263 -2.34 8.65 -7.19
CA ALA A 263 -1.38 9.67 -7.59
C ALA A 263 -1.01 9.59 -9.09
N PRO A 264 -0.56 8.44 -9.64
CA PRO A 264 -0.27 8.35 -11.07
C PRO A 264 -1.52 8.55 -11.93
N ALA A 265 -2.68 7.99 -11.55
CA ALA A 265 -3.90 8.11 -12.33
C ALA A 265 -4.25 9.58 -12.59
N VAL A 266 -4.36 10.37 -11.52
CA VAL A 266 -4.74 11.79 -11.63
C VAL A 266 -3.61 12.63 -12.21
N ALA A 267 -2.34 12.30 -11.93
CA ALA A 267 -1.19 12.99 -12.53
C ALA A 267 -1.22 12.89 -14.05
N TYR A 268 -1.49 11.71 -14.61
CA TYR A 268 -1.56 11.51 -16.06
C TYR A 268 -2.87 11.99 -16.71
N GLY A 269 -3.77 12.62 -15.94
CA GLY A 269 -5.00 13.21 -16.45
C GLY A 269 -6.19 12.26 -16.52
N ASN A 270 -6.11 11.11 -15.84
CA ASN A 270 -7.23 10.18 -15.71
C ASN A 270 -8.16 10.58 -14.57
N THR A 271 -9.38 10.06 -14.61
CA THR A 271 -10.29 10.04 -13.45
C THR A 271 -10.31 8.65 -12.84
N ILE A 272 -10.64 8.54 -11.57
CA ILE A 272 -10.51 7.29 -10.82
C ILE A 272 -11.73 6.99 -9.95
N VAL A 273 -12.09 5.71 -9.89
CA VAL A 273 -13.03 5.12 -8.94
C VAL A 273 -12.28 4.11 -8.07
N LEU A 274 -12.10 4.43 -6.80
CA LEU A 274 -11.38 3.63 -5.81
C LEU A 274 -12.34 2.74 -5.02
N LYS A 275 -12.02 1.45 -4.87
CA LYS A 275 -12.64 0.52 -3.92
C LYS A 275 -11.60 0.00 -2.92
N PRO A 276 -11.58 0.49 -1.67
CA PRO A 276 -10.76 -0.07 -0.61
C PRO A 276 -11.24 -1.47 -0.19
N ALA A 277 -10.37 -2.23 0.45
CA ALA A 277 -10.76 -3.47 1.11
C ALA A 277 -11.79 -3.18 2.22
N GLU A 278 -12.80 -4.04 2.30
CA GLU A 278 -13.94 -3.91 3.21
C GLU A 278 -13.54 -3.87 4.69
N PHE A 279 -12.41 -4.48 5.05
CA PHE A 279 -11.94 -4.53 6.44
C PHE A 279 -11.22 -3.25 6.88
N THR A 280 -10.68 -2.47 5.93
CA THR A 280 -9.75 -1.37 6.23
C THR A 280 -10.01 -0.14 5.34
N SER A 281 -11.20 0.43 5.45
CA SER A 281 -11.64 1.53 4.58
C SER A 281 -11.59 2.92 5.24
N ILE A 282 -11.31 3.00 6.55
CA ILE A 282 -11.49 4.23 7.31
C ILE A 282 -10.56 5.34 6.78
N THR A 283 -9.30 5.04 6.57
CA THR A 283 -8.33 6.01 6.02
C THR A 283 -8.58 6.36 4.56
N ALA A 284 -9.20 5.47 3.78
CA ALA A 284 -9.65 5.81 2.42
C ALA A 284 -10.79 6.85 2.44
N VAL A 285 -11.70 6.76 3.40
CA VAL A 285 -12.76 7.77 3.62
C VAL A 285 -12.16 9.10 4.09
N MET A 286 -11.21 9.07 5.03
CA MET A 286 -10.48 10.28 5.46
C MET A 286 -9.74 10.93 4.29
N PHE A 287 -9.05 10.12 3.47
CA PHE A 287 -8.35 10.58 2.27
C PHE A 287 -9.28 11.26 1.27
N ALA A 288 -10.51 10.76 1.07
CA ALA A 288 -11.51 11.44 0.22
C ALA A 288 -11.83 12.86 0.73
N GLY A 289 -11.83 13.06 2.05
CA GLY A 289 -11.96 14.38 2.68
C GLY A 289 -10.79 15.31 2.33
N LEU A 290 -9.56 14.78 2.37
CA LEU A 290 -8.35 15.51 1.98
C LEU A 290 -8.33 15.85 0.49
N VAL A 291 -8.79 14.95 -0.38
CA VAL A 291 -8.93 15.20 -1.82
C VAL A 291 -9.89 16.36 -2.09
N ARG A 292 -11.03 16.40 -1.37
CA ARG A 292 -11.96 17.53 -1.44
C ARG A 292 -11.31 18.83 -0.96
N GLN A 293 -10.60 18.79 0.17
CA GLN A 293 -9.93 19.96 0.76
C GLN A 293 -8.77 20.48 -0.12
N ALA A 294 -8.07 19.58 -0.83
CA ALA A 294 -7.05 19.94 -1.81
C ALA A 294 -7.65 20.69 -3.02
N GLY A 295 -8.94 20.51 -3.28
CA GLY A 295 -9.66 21.21 -4.34
C GLY A 295 -9.65 20.47 -5.69
N PHE A 296 -9.55 19.14 -5.68
CA PHE A 296 -9.72 18.36 -6.90
C PHE A 296 -11.12 18.59 -7.49
N PRO A 297 -11.25 18.74 -8.82
CA PRO A 297 -12.56 18.92 -9.44
C PRO A 297 -13.51 17.74 -9.13
N PRO A 298 -14.82 18.01 -8.93
CA PRO A 298 -15.82 16.97 -8.74
C PRO A 298 -15.74 15.88 -9.82
N GLY A 299 -15.74 14.62 -9.38
CA GLY A 299 -15.71 13.45 -10.25
C GLY A 299 -14.32 12.99 -10.66
N VAL A 300 -13.25 13.78 -10.43
CA VAL A 300 -11.88 13.34 -10.74
C VAL A 300 -11.47 12.14 -9.88
N PHE A 301 -11.84 12.18 -8.60
CA PHE A 301 -11.68 11.09 -7.65
C PHE A 301 -13.05 10.70 -7.09
N ASN A 302 -13.30 9.39 -7.03
CA ASN A 302 -14.51 8.81 -6.47
C ASN A 302 -14.13 7.61 -5.61
N LEU A 303 -14.85 7.38 -4.52
CA LEU A 303 -14.68 6.27 -3.58
C LEU A 303 -15.98 5.49 -3.47
N VAL A 304 -15.91 4.18 -3.63
CA VAL A 304 -17.02 3.25 -3.37
C VAL A 304 -16.56 2.18 -2.39
N THR A 305 -17.23 2.04 -1.25
CA THR A 305 -16.99 0.95 -0.29
C THR A 305 -17.93 -0.22 -0.56
N GLY A 306 -17.57 -1.41 -0.09
CA GLY A 306 -18.35 -2.63 -0.29
C GLY A 306 -17.44 -3.83 -0.51
N THR A 307 -18.01 -5.03 -0.53
CA THR A 307 -17.22 -6.27 -0.69
C THR A 307 -16.60 -6.40 -2.09
N GLY A 308 -15.65 -7.31 -2.23
CA GLY A 308 -15.13 -7.70 -3.55
C GLY A 308 -16.23 -8.15 -4.53
N ALA A 309 -17.28 -8.82 -4.05
CA ALA A 309 -18.36 -9.32 -4.90
C ALA A 309 -19.38 -8.23 -5.29
N SER A 310 -19.73 -7.35 -4.35
CA SER A 310 -20.77 -6.33 -4.55
C SER A 310 -20.28 -5.08 -5.27
N ALA A 311 -19.07 -4.61 -4.98
CA ALA A 311 -18.49 -3.40 -5.58
C ALA A 311 -17.29 -3.70 -6.49
N GLY A 312 -16.43 -4.64 -6.10
CA GLY A 312 -15.20 -4.95 -6.85
C GLY A 312 -15.47 -5.59 -8.21
N ALA A 313 -16.31 -6.64 -8.26
CA ALA A 313 -16.62 -7.34 -9.50
C ALA A 313 -17.36 -6.45 -10.52
N PRO A 314 -18.39 -5.66 -10.15
CA PRO A 314 -18.99 -4.70 -11.06
C PRO A 314 -18.00 -3.65 -11.58
N LEU A 315 -17.10 -3.14 -10.72
CA LEU A 315 -16.09 -2.16 -11.14
C LEU A 315 -15.11 -2.75 -12.16
N ALA A 316 -14.62 -3.97 -11.92
CA ALA A 316 -13.72 -4.66 -12.84
C ALA A 316 -14.38 -4.99 -14.20
N ALA A 317 -15.67 -5.30 -14.19
CA ALA A 317 -16.45 -5.62 -15.39
C ALA A 317 -16.97 -4.38 -16.14
N HIS A 318 -16.95 -3.19 -15.53
CA HIS A 318 -17.67 -2.03 -16.03
C HIS A 318 -17.18 -1.59 -17.43
N PRO A 319 -18.09 -1.38 -18.42
CA PRO A 319 -17.71 -1.11 -19.81
C PRO A 319 -17.10 0.26 -20.04
N SER A 320 -17.31 1.22 -19.14
CA SER A 320 -16.70 2.56 -19.22
C SER A 320 -15.38 2.69 -18.45
N VAL A 321 -14.86 1.62 -17.85
CA VAL A 321 -13.55 1.60 -17.20
C VAL A 321 -12.50 1.18 -18.23
N SER A 322 -11.51 2.04 -18.46
CA SER A 322 -10.44 1.84 -19.45
C SER A 322 -9.22 1.10 -18.89
N LEU A 323 -9.01 1.17 -17.57
CA LEU A 323 -7.94 0.48 -16.84
C LEU A 323 -8.51 -0.05 -15.52
N ILE A 324 -8.25 -1.32 -15.21
CA ILE A 324 -8.43 -1.85 -13.85
C ILE A 324 -7.04 -2.10 -13.24
N THR A 325 -6.76 -1.44 -12.12
CA THR A 325 -5.57 -1.72 -11.29
C THR A 325 -6.01 -2.40 -10.00
N PHE A 326 -5.44 -3.56 -9.72
CA PHE A 326 -5.80 -4.41 -8.58
C PHE A 326 -4.55 -4.80 -7.81
N THR A 327 -4.62 -4.68 -6.48
CA THR A 327 -3.64 -5.31 -5.59
C THR A 327 -4.35 -6.21 -4.61
N GLY A 328 -3.90 -7.46 -4.46
CA GLY A 328 -4.50 -8.44 -3.55
C GLY A 328 -4.12 -9.89 -3.89
N GLY A 329 -4.88 -10.85 -3.36
CA GLY A 329 -4.56 -12.27 -3.55
C GLY A 329 -4.66 -12.74 -5.01
N THR A 330 -3.77 -13.66 -5.42
CA THR A 330 -3.65 -14.16 -6.80
C THR A 330 -4.94 -14.78 -7.35
N VAL A 331 -5.68 -15.54 -6.52
CA VAL A 331 -6.96 -16.12 -6.92
C VAL A 331 -7.99 -15.04 -7.28
N THR A 332 -8.02 -13.94 -6.52
CA THR A 332 -8.90 -12.80 -6.81
C THR A 332 -8.40 -12.01 -8.02
N GLY A 333 -7.08 -11.84 -8.16
CA GLY A 333 -6.46 -11.22 -9.34
C GLY A 333 -6.87 -11.90 -10.65
N ALA A 334 -6.90 -13.25 -10.67
CA ALA A 334 -7.37 -14.00 -11.83
C ALA A 334 -8.86 -13.71 -12.15
N LYS A 335 -9.71 -13.59 -11.12
CA LYS A 335 -11.13 -13.20 -11.29
C LYS A 335 -11.28 -11.79 -11.85
N VAL A 336 -10.46 -10.84 -11.38
CA VAL A 336 -10.43 -9.48 -11.90
C VAL A 336 -10.00 -9.47 -13.38
N ALA A 337 -8.96 -10.22 -13.74
CA ALA A 337 -8.52 -10.35 -15.12
C ALA A 337 -9.62 -10.93 -16.04
N MET A 338 -10.32 -11.97 -15.59
CA MET A 338 -11.45 -12.55 -16.32
C MET A 338 -12.60 -11.55 -16.50
N ALA A 339 -12.93 -10.77 -15.47
CA ALA A 339 -13.95 -9.72 -15.55
C ALA A 339 -13.53 -8.56 -16.47
N ALA A 340 -12.23 -8.28 -16.57
CA ALA A 340 -11.68 -7.23 -17.42
C ALA A 340 -11.68 -7.63 -18.91
N ALA A 341 -11.43 -8.90 -19.21
CA ALA A 341 -11.17 -9.41 -20.56
C ALA A 341 -12.22 -9.02 -21.62
N PRO A 342 -13.55 -9.10 -21.38
CA PRO A 342 -14.56 -8.81 -22.41
C PRO A 342 -14.55 -7.38 -22.96
N THR A 343 -13.97 -6.42 -22.22
CA THR A 343 -13.92 -5.02 -22.65
C THR A 343 -12.54 -4.60 -23.14
N PHE A 344 -11.56 -5.51 -23.16
CA PHE A 344 -10.18 -5.24 -23.55
C PHE A 344 -9.54 -4.03 -22.84
N LYS A 345 -9.99 -3.75 -21.62
CA LYS A 345 -9.43 -2.68 -20.78
C LYS A 345 -8.01 -3.07 -20.37
N LYS A 346 -7.15 -2.07 -20.14
CA LYS A 346 -5.82 -2.32 -19.55
C LYS A 346 -5.97 -2.94 -18.16
N VAL A 347 -5.00 -3.76 -17.79
CA VAL A 347 -4.97 -4.43 -16.48
C VAL A 347 -3.58 -4.25 -15.86
N SER A 348 -3.55 -3.82 -14.61
CA SER A 348 -2.36 -3.85 -13.75
C SER A 348 -2.69 -4.69 -12.51
N LEU A 349 -1.95 -5.78 -12.30
CA LEU A 349 -2.17 -6.73 -11.21
C LEU A 349 -0.92 -6.81 -10.36
N GLU A 350 -1.03 -6.45 -9.09
CA GLU A 350 0.00 -6.66 -8.07
C GLU A 350 -0.48 -7.72 -7.09
N LEU A 351 0.06 -8.93 -7.18
CA LEU A 351 -0.48 -10.11 -6.51
C LEU A 351 0.44 -10.60 -5.39
N GLY A 352 0.13 -11.79 -4.85
CA GLY A 352 0.87 -12.39 -3.75
C GLY A 352 2.30 -12.80 -4.13
N GLY A 353 3.05 -13.17 -3.10
CA GLY A 353 4.42 -13.64 -3.24
C GLY A 353 4.73 -14.80 -2.29
N LYS A 354 5.75 -15.59 -2.67
CA LYS A 354 6.42 -16.52 -1.75
C LYS A 354 7.91 -16.23 -1.77
N ASN A 355 8.25 -15.00 -1.38
CA ASN A 355 9.56 -14.40 -1.56
C ASN A 355 10.62 -15.12 -0.73
N ALA A 356 11.83 -15.18 -1.27
CA ALA A 356 12.97 -15.80 -0.61
C ALA A 356 13.93 -14.75 -0.04
N THR A 357 14.48 -15.04 1.12
CA THR A 357 15.66 -14.39 1.70
C THR A 357 16.80 -15.39 1.69
N ILE A 358 17.80 -15.16 0.84
CA ILE A 358 18.91 -16.09 0.61
C ILE A 358 20.14 -15.59 1.36
N VAL A 359 20.73 -16.42 2.21
CA VAL A 359 21.87 -16.10 3.06
C VAL A 359 23.02 -17.06 2.76
N PHE A 360 24.07 -16.54 2.11
CA PHE A 360 25.31 -17.29 1.89
C PHE A 360 26.23 -17.22 3.12
N ALA A 361 27.17 -18.16 3.22
CA ALA A 361 28.08 -18.26 4.37
C ALA A 361 29.02 -17.05 4.52
N ASP A 362 29.29 -16.33 3.43
CA ASP A 362 30.09 -15.10 3.42
C ASP A 362 29.27 -13.83 3.71
N ALA A 363 27.98 -13.93 4.00
CA ALA A 363 27.16 -12.78 4.36
C ALA A 363 27.62 -12.15 5.68
N ASN A 364 27.43 -10.84 5.81
CA ASN A 364 27.41 -10.20 7.12
C ASN A 364 26.23 -10.78 7.95
N MET A 365 26.55 -11.71 8.84
CA MET A 365 25.57 -12.51 9.58
C MET A 365 24.61 -11.64 10.41
N ASP A 366 25.11 -10.60 11.08
CA ASP A 366 24.29 -9.75 11.93
C ASP A 366 23.30 -8.91 11.09
N ALA A 367 23.78 -8.35 9.97
CA ALA A 367 22.92 -7.63 9.04
C ALA A 367 21.89 -8.54 8.37
N ALA A 368 22.29 -9.75 7.96
CA ALA A 368 21.41 -10.73 7.34
C ALA A 368 20.32 -11.21 8.30
N VAL A 369 20.66 -11.48 9.56
CA VAL A 369 19.68 -11.87 10.59
C VAL A 369 18.69 -10.74 10.88
N ALA A 370 19.16 -9.51 11.07
CA ALA A 370 18.28 -8.36 11.34
C ALA A 370 17.37 -8.05 10.14
N GLY A 371 17.92 -8.09 8.93
CA GLY A 371 17.19 -7.88 7.68
C GLY A 371 16.14 -8.97 7.43
N ALA A 372 16.51 -10.24 7.61
CA ALA A 372 15.59 -11.37 7.48
C ALA A 372 14.46 -11.32 8.52
N SER A 373 14.78 -10.95 9.76
CA SER A 373 13.76 -10.83 10.83
C SER A 373 12.74 -9.73 10.50
N THR A 374 13.22 -8.57 10.05
CA THR A 374 12.35 -7.49 9.56
C THR A 374 11.50 -7.94 8.38
N ALA A 375 12.12 -8.60 7.39
CA ALA A 375 11.44 -9.09 6.19
C ALA A 375 10.37 -10.16 6.49
N ALA A 376 10.54 -10.95 7.55
CA ALA A 376 9.60 -12.00 7.93
C ALA A 376 8.37 -11.45 8.68
N PHE A 377 8.55 -10.40 9.48
CA PHE A 377 7.61 -10.08 10.56
C PHE A 377 7.09 -8.64 10.57
N ALA A 378 7.67 -7.72 9.79
CA ALA A 378 7.13 -6.37 9.66
C ALA A 378 5.65 -6.41 9.23
N ASN A 379 4.83 -5.56 9.86
CA ASN A 379 3.36 -5.55 9.69
C ASN A 379 2.74 -6.95 9.89
N GLN A 380 3.10 -7.63 10.98
CA GLN A 380 2.66 -9.00 11.31
C GLN A 380 2.89 -10.03 10.18
N GLY A 381 3.86 -9.81 9.28
CA GLY A 381 4.08 -10.67 8.11
C GLY A 381 3.01 -10.52 7.01
N GLU A 382 2.19 -9.47 7.09
CA GLU A 382 1.13 -9.12 6.14
C GLU A 382 1.64 -8.12 5.10
N ILE A 383 2.80 -8.40 4.48
CA ILE A 383 3.33 -7.62 3.36
C ILE A 383 3.61 -8.57 2.21
N CYS A 384 3.14 -8.25 1.00
CA CYS A 384 3.39 -9.08 -0.19
C CYS A 384 4.87 -9.30 -0.48
N LEU A 385 5.75 -8.43 0.04
CA LEU A 385 7.21 -8.50 -0.12
C LEU A 385 7.93 -9.26 1.01
N CYS A 386 7.19 -9.80 1.99
CA CYS A 386 7.78 -10.50 3.12
C CYS A 386 8.62 -11.70 2.67
N GLY A 387 9.82 -11.82 3.23
CA GLY A 387 10.76 -12.93 3.03
C GLY A 387 10.34 -14.16 3.83
N SER A 388 9.17 -14.72 3.52
CA SER A 388 8.59 -15.83 4.29
C SER A 388 9.30 -17.19 4.09
N ARG A 389 10.24 -17.27 3.13
CA ARG A 389 11.19 -18.37 2.99
C ARG A 389 12.61 -17.87 3.18
N ILE A 390 13.28 -18.30 4.23
CA ILE A 390 14.71 -18.04 4.42
C ILE A 390 15.47 -19.27 3.95
N LEU A 391 16.36 -19.08 2.99
CA LEU A 391 17.26 -20.11 2.47
C LEU A 391 18.67 -19.79 2.98
N VAL A 392 19.31 -20.73 3.68
CA VAL A 392 20.60 -20.49 4.34
C VAL A 392 21.62 -21.53 3.88
N GLU A 393 22.85 -21.10 3.58
CA GLU A 393 23.91 -22.03 3.23
C GLU A 393 24.19 -23.00 4.39
N ALA A 394 24.25 -24.30 4.08
CA ALA A 394 24.25 -25.38 5.05
C ALA A 394 25.37 -25.26 6.10
N SER A 395 26.53 -24.71 5.71
CA SER A 395 27.68 -24.50 6.59
C SER A 395 27.44 -23.50 7.73
N VAL A 396 26.45 -22.62 7.61
CA VAL A 396 26.10 -21.60 8.61
C VAL A 396 24.64 -21.69 9.09
N HIS A 397 23.90 -22.72 8.67
CA HIS A 397 22.47 -22.88 8.94
C HIS A 397 22.14 -22.86 10.44
N ASP A 398 22.77 -23.71 11.25
CA ASP A 398 22.42 -23.85 12.66
C ASP A 398 22.76 -22.59 13.47
N GLU A 399 23.88 -21.94 13.12
CA GLU A 399 24.26 -20.66 13.72
C GLU A 399 23.29 -19.54 13.33
N PHE A 400 22.85 -19.51 12.07
CA PHE A 400 21.83 -18.56 11.61
C PHE A 400 20.51 -18.76 12.36
N VAL A 401 20.01 -20.01 12.45
CA VAL A 401 18.74 -20.31 13.16
C VAL A 401 18.81 -19.82 14.61
N ARG A 402 19.91 -20.13 15.32
CA ARG A 402 20.12 -19.71 16.70
C ARG A 402 20.09 -18.19 16.86
N ARG A 403 20.83 -17.46 16.01
CA ARG A 403 20.86 -15.98 16.03
C ARG A 403 19.53 -15.37 15.62
N PHE A 404 18.86 -15.95 14.63
CA PHE A 404 17.57 -15.49 14.14
C PHE A 404 16.51 -15.58 15.23
N VAL A 405 16.41 -16.71 15.94
CA VAL A 405 15.49 -16.86 17.07
C VAL A 405 15.76 -15.82 18.16
N GLU A 406 17.02 -15.57 18.50
CA GLU A 406 17.37 -14.55 19.50
C GLU A 406 17.03 -13.13 19.03
N GLN A 407 17.29 -12.81 17.75
CA GLN A 407 16.89 -11.54 17.16
C GLN A 407 15.36 -11.37 17.23
N VAL A 408 14.59 -12.42 16.93
CA VAL A 408 13.12 -12.34 16.97
C VAL A 408 12.64 -12.10 18.40
N ARG A 409 13.13 -12.88 19.37
CA ARG A 409 12.81 -12.76 20.79
C ARG A 409 13.06 -11.35 21.34
N THR A 410 14.20 -10.77 20.99
CA THR A 410 14.62 -9.47 21.53
C THR A 410 13.98 -8.29 20.82
N SER A 411 13.68 -8.43 19.54
CA SER A 411 13.22 -7.31 18.70
C SER A 411 11.72 -7.16 18.65
N TRP A 412 10.93 -8.24 18.76
CA TRP A 412 9.49 -8.18 18.55
C TRP A 412 8.69 -8.16 19.86
N ARG A 413 7.67 -7.30 19.89
CA ARG A 413 6.70 -7.15 20.97
C ARG A 413 5.30 -7.14 20.35
N VAL A 414 4.55 -8.21 20.60
CA VAL A 414 3.17 -8.37 20.14
C VAL A 414 2.25 -7.75 21.18
N GLY A 415 1.50 -6.72 20.80
CA GLY A 415 0.68 -5.98 21.77
C GLY A 415 -0.34 -5.02 21.16
N ASP A 416 -0.88 -4.13 21.99
CA ASP A 416 -1.79 -3.07 21.56
C ASP A 416 -1.16 -2.27 20.41
N PRO A 417 -1.77 -2.22 19.21
CA PRO A 417 -1.21 -1.52 18.07
C PRO A 417 -1.02 -0.02 18.29
N LEU A 418 -1.77 0.61 19.22
CA LEU A 418 -1.64 2.04 19.53
C LEU A 418 -0.55 2.32 20.59
N SER A 419 -0.03 1.29 21.24
CA SER A 419 1.06 1.45 22.20
C SER A 419 2.38 1.80 21.49
N PRO A 420 3.14 2.80 21.98
CA PRO A 420 4.43 3.17 21.40
C PRO A 420 5.53 2.10 21.57
N THR A 421 5.32 1.13 22.47
CA THR A 421 6.29 0.04 22.73
C THR A 421 5.98 -1.23 21.93
N THR A 422 4.85 -1.26 21.22
CA THR A 422 4.46 -2.36 20.33
C THR A 422 5.07 -2.15 18.95
N ASN A 423 5.59 -3.22 18.36
CA ASN A 423 6.04 -3.21 16.96
C ASN A 423 5.47 -4.35 16.11
N MET A 424 4.66 -5.22 16.71
CA MET A 424 3.79 -6.17 16.02
C MET A 424 2.41 -6.13 16.66
N GLY A 425 1.36 -5.86 15.89
CA GLY A 425 -0.01 -5.79 16.41
C GLY A 425 -0.82 -7.05 16.16
N ALA A 426 -2.13 -6.91 15.99
CA ALA A 426 -3.04 -7.99 15.65
C ALA A 426 -3.09 -8.23 14.12
N LEU A 427 -3.47 -9.43 13.71
CA LEU A 427 -3.79 -9.70 12.30
C LEU A 427 -5.10 -9.03 11.91
N VAL A 428 -5.26 -8.67 10.64
CA VAL A 428 -6.34 -7.76 10.18
C VAL A 428 -7.77 -8.25 10.48
N ASP A 429 -8.01 -9.56 10.50
CA ASP A 429 -9.36 -10.15 10.54
C ASP A 429 -9.35 -11.54 11.17
N ALA A 430 -10.46 -11.93 11.81
CA ALA A 430 -10.64 -13.23 12.45
C ALA A 430 -10.53 -14.39 11.45
N GLY A 431 -11.09 -14.26 10.25
CA GLY A 431 -10.98 -15.27 9.19
C GLY A 431 -9.56 -15.43 8.68
N HIS A 432 -8.80 -14.33 8.67
CA HIS A 432 -7.38 -14.36 8.31
C HIS A 432 -6.52 -15.02 9.40
N LEU A 433 -6.77 -14.74 10.69
CA LEU A 433 -6.15 -15.45 11.81
C LEU A 433 -6.36 -16.97 11.72
N GLU A 434 -7.59 -17.41 11.44
CA GLU A 434 -7.90 -18.84 11.26
C GLU A 434 -7.19 -19.45 10.03
N LYS A 435 -7.05 -18.69 8.95
CA LYS A 435 -6.23 -19.12 7.79
C LYS A 435 -4.77 -19.35 8.21
N VAL A 436 -4.17 -18.41 8.95
CA VAL A 436 -2.78 -18.51 9.41
C VAL A 436 -2.60 -19.73 10.32
N ARG A 437 -3.46 -19.91 11.32
CA ARG A 437 -3.47 -21.08 12.22
C ARG A 437 -3.54 -22.40 11.45
N ARG A 438 -4.47 -22.49 10.50
CA ARG A 438 -4.65 -23.69 9.67
C ARG A 438 -3.40 -24.02 8.84
N LEU A 439 -2.81 -23.03 8.18
CA LEU A 439 -1.62 -23.26 7.35
C LEU A 439 -0.39 -23.66 8.19
N LEU A 440 -0.24 -23.08 9.38
CA LEU A 440 0.79 -23.50 10.32
C LEU A 440 0.59 -24.96 10.75
N ALA A 441 -0.64 -25.33 11.14
CA ALA A 441 -0.96 -26.70 11.56
C ALA A 441 -0.66 -27.72 10.45
N VAL A 442 -1.08 -27.44 9.21
CA VAL A 442 -0.78 -28.28 8.03
C VAL A 442 0.72 -28.45 7.84
N GLY A 443 1.50 -27.37 7.96
CA GLY A 443 2.95 -27.47 7.82
C GLY A 443 3.62 -28.34 8.90
N ILE A 444 3.13 -28.29 10.13
CA ILE A 444 3.60 -29.16 11.22
C ILE A 444 3.24 -30.62 10.93
N GLU A 445 2.02 -30.88 10.46
CA GLU A 445 1.58 -32.23 10.03
C GLU A 445 2.45 -32.78 8.87
N GLU A 446 2.92 -31.90 7.98
CA GLU A 446 3.85 -32.24 6.89
C GLU A 446 5.32 -32.43 7.34
N GLY A 447 5.61 -32.30 8.64
CA GLY A 447 6.91 -32.59 9.24
C GLY A 447 7.78 -31.37 9.56
N ALA A 448 7.25 -30.15 9.46
CA ALA A 448 7.96 -28.96 9.91
C ALA A 448 8.16 -28.97 11.44
N THR A 449 9.34 -28.51 11.88
CA THR A 449 9.68 -28.39 13.30
C THR A 449 9.53 -26.95 13.75
N VAL A 450 8.81 -26.72 14.85
CA VAL A 450 8.73 -25.40 15.48
C VAL A 450 10.02 -25.13 16.26
N ALA A 451 10.91 -24.32 15.70
CA ALA A 451 12.13 -23.90 16.37
C ALA A 451 11.87 -22.80 17.41
N TYR A 452 10.84 -21.99 17.19
CA TYR A 452 10.40 -20.93 18.09
C TYR A 452 8.95 -20.54 17.80
N ASP A 453 8.13 -20.36 18.83
CA ASP A 453 6.70 -20.02 18.75
C ASP A 453 6.38 -18.58 19.15
N GLY A 454 7.37 -17.81 19.63
CA GLY A 454 7.20 -16.40 19.96
C GLY A 454 6.30 -16.14 21.16
N ALA A 455 5.99 -17.13 22.00
CA ALA A 455 5.06 -16.97 23.13
C ALA A 455 5.49 -15.86 24.10
N ASP A 456 6.80 -15.69 24.31
CA ASP A 456 7.43 -14.64 25.12
C ASP A 456 7.43 -13.24 24.46
N CYS A 457 7.06 -13.13 23.18
CA CYS A 457 6.83 -11.83 22.53
C CYS A 457 5.46 -11.22 22.88
N LEU A 458 4.51 -12.02 23.35
CA LEU A 458 3.14 -11.57 23.63
C LEU A 458 3.06 -10.76 24.93
N GLN A 459 2.60 -9.51 24.82
CA GLN A 459 2.39 -8.66 26.00
C GLN A 459 1.18 -9.12 26.82
N PRO A 460 1.22 -8.98 28.16
CA PRO A 460 0.08 -9.29 29.01
C PRO A 460 -1.01 -8.22 28.91
N GLY A 461 -2.26 -8.58 29.27
CA GLY A 461 -3.36 -7.62 29.38
C GLY A 461 -4.03 -7.23 28.06
N LEU A 462 -3.73 -7.94 26.97
CA LEU A 462 -4.40 -7.77 25.68
C LEU A 462 -5.84 -8.32 25.73
N ASP A 463 -6.71 -7.77 24.89
CA ASP A 463 -8.09 -8.24 24.79
C ASP A 463 -8.13 -9.68 24.27
N SER A 464 -8.87 -10.55 24.95
CA SER A 464 -9.02 -11.96 24.57
C SER A 464 -9.74 -12.16 23.23
N ASN A 465 -10.46 -11.15 22.75
CA ASN A 465 -11.14 -11.16 21.46
C ASN A 465 -10.25 -10.60 20.33
N GLY A 466 -9.07 -10.05 20.64
CA GLY A 466 -8.13 -9.54 19.66
C GLY A 466 -7.50 -10.64 18.81
N TYR A 467 -7.18 -10.32 17.56
CA TYR A 467 -6.70 -11.29 16.56
C TYR A 467 -5.17 -11.46 16.60
N TYR A 468 -4.63 -11.63 17.80
CA TYR A 468 -3.19 -11.73 18.02
C TYR A 468 -2.61 -13.08 17.58
N PHE A 469 -1.42 -13.02 17.01
CA PHE A 469 -0.62 -14.19 16.64
C PHE A 469 0.86 -13.88 16.85
N THR A 470 1.64 -14.85 17.30
CA THR A 470 3.06 -14.66 17.65
C THR A 470 3.99 -15.05 16.51
N PRO A 471 5.22 -14.52 16.45
CA PRO A 471 6.22 -14.93 15.47
C PRO A 471 6.53 -16.44 15.55
N HIS A 472 6.33 -17.17 14.45
CA HIS A 472 6.66 -18.59 14.35
C HIS A 472 7.82 -18.82 13.40
N VAL A 473 8.86 -19.52 13.88
CA VAL A 473 10.04 -19.90 13.12
C VAL A 473 10.07 -21.40 12.96
N LEU A 474 9.97 -21.86 11.72
CA LEU A 474 9.94 -23.28 11.39
C LEU A 474 11.21 -23.71 10.68
N THR A 475 11.73 -24.87 11.05
CA THR A 475 12.81 -25.58 10.34
C THR A 475 12.30 -26.92 9.83
N ASN A 476 13.15 -27.69 9.15
CA ASN A 476 12.79 -29.00 8.57
C ASN A 476 11.60 -28.94 7.58
N VAL A 477 11.46 -27.81 6.88
CA VAL A 477 10.41 -27.60 5.88
C VAL A 477 10.94 -28.01 4.50
N THR A 478 10.28 -28.98 3.88
CA THR A 478 10.64 -29.49 2.55
C THR A 478 10.11 -28.56 1.43
N PRO A 479 10.74 -28.54 0.24
CA PRO A 479 10.26 -27.73 -0.89
C PRO A 479 8.83 -28.05 -1.36
N THR A 480 8.30 -29.23 -1.02
CA THR A 480 6.92 -29.65 -1.33
C THR A 480 5.91 -29.27 -0.26
N SER A 481 6.34 -28.79 0.91
CA SER A 481 5.43 -28.40 1.99
C SER A 481 4.52 -27.23 1.59
N THR A 482 3.31 -27.22 2.12
CA THR A 482 2.38 -26.10 2.07
C THR A 482 3.02 -24.82 2.58
N LEU A 483 3.81 -24.87 3.66
CA LEU A 483 4.50 -23.69 4.21
C LEU A 483 5.62 -23.18 3.30
N PHE A 484 6.16 -24.00 2.40
CA PHE A 484 7.14 -23.57 1.42
C PHE A 484 6.49 -23.03 0.14
N THR A 485 5.34 -23.56 -0.27
CA THR A 485 4.73 -23.27 -1.57
C THR A 485 3.61 -22.23 -1.51
N THR A 486 2.97 -22.06 -0.35
CA THR A 486 1.78 -21.21 -0.18
C THR A 486 2.10 -19.94 0.61
N GLU A 487 1.52 -18.82 0.18
CA GLU A 487 1.56 -17.55 0.91
C GLU A 487 0.64 -17.61 2.15
N VAL A 488 1.28 -17.71 3.33
CA VAL A 488 0.58 -17.67 4.62
C VAL A 488 0.01 -16.27 4.86
N PHE A 489 0.85 -15.25 4.63
CA PHE A 489 0.55 -13.83 4.85
C PHE A 489 0.28 -13.52 6.33
N GLY A 490 1.15 -14.02 7.20
CA GLY A 490 1.14 -13.84 8.65
C GLY A 490 2.56 -14.08 9.18
N PRO A 491 2.80 -13.99 10.50
CA PRO A 491 4.16 -13.97 11.06
C PRO A 491 4.66 -15.41 11.22
N VAL A 492 4.80 -16.11 10.10
CA VAL A 492 5.23 -17.50 9.98
C VAL A 492 6.34 -17.56 8.93
N VAL A 493 7.53 -17.97 9.33
CA VAL A 493 8.72 -18.05 8.47
C VAL A 493 9.33 -19.44 8.48
N THR A 494 9.82 -19.89 7.33
CA THR A 494 10.53 -21.17 7.18
C THR A 494 12.01 -20.92 6.96
N ILE A 495 12.89 -21.69 7.62
CA ILE A 495 14.33 -21.68 7.37
C ILE A 495 14.73 -23.05 6.79
N THR A 496 15.26 -23.03 5.58
CA THR A 496 15.63 -24.23 4.81
C THR A 496 17.09 -24.15 4.37
N PRO A 497 17.92 -25.18 4.59
CA PRO A 497 19.31 -25.17 4.15
C PRO A 497 19.45 -25.36 2.64
N PHE A 498 20.55 -24.87 2.06
CA PHE A 498 21.03 -25.23 0.72
C PHE A 498 22.54 -25.49 0.73
N SER A 499 23.05 -26.28 -0.22
CA SER A 499 24.44 -26.74 -0.27
C SER A 499 25.25 -26.12 -1.41
N SER A 500 24.60 -25.47 -2.38
CA SER A 500 25.28 -24.83 -3.50
C SER A 500 24.55 -23.58 -4.00
N TYR A 501 25.25 -22.77 -4.79
CA TYR A 501 24.66 -21.63 -5.49
C TYR A 501 23.49 -22.06 -6.39
N ASP A 502 23.68 -23.12 -7.17
CA ASP A 502 22.65 -23.62 -8.10
C ASP A 502 21.41 -24.10 -7.36
N GLU A 503 21.59 -24.75 -6.20
CA GLU A 503 20.48 -25.17 -5.35
C GLU A 503 19.74 -23.97 -4.75
N ALA A 504 20.45 -22.96 -4.25
CA ALA A 504 19.82 -21.73 -3.73
C ALA A 504 18.97 -21.04 -4.80
N LEU A 505 19.49 -20.96 -6.03
CA LEU A 505 18.79 -20.39 -7.17
C LEU A 505 17.56 -21.23 -7.56
N ALA A 506 17.73 -22.55 -7.66
CA ALA A 506 16.65 -23.47 -8.00
C ALA A 506 15.51 -23.44 -6.96
N LEU A 507 15.84 -23.47 -5.67
CA LEU A 507 14.87 -23.33 -4.59
C LEU A 507 14.16 -21.98 -4.62
N THR A 508 14.88 -20.90 -4.91
CA THR A 508 14.28 -19.57 -5.05
C THR A 508 13.26 -19.54 -6.18
N ASN A 509 13.68 -20.00 -7.38
CA ASN A 509 12.87 -19.99 -8.61
C ASN A 509 11.77 -21.06 -8.65
N SER A 510 11.81 -22.08 -7.79
CA SER A 510 10.79 -23.14 -7.69
C SER A 510 9.39 -22.63 -7.33
N SER A 511 9.30 -21.41 -6.82
CA SER A 511 8.02 -20.76 -6.56
C SER A 511 7.29 -20.42 -7.85
N ARG A 512 5.97 -20.68 -7.86
CA ARG A 512 5.06 -20.16 -8.91
C ARG A 512 4.95 -18.63 -8.90
N TYR A 513 5.33 -18.00 -7.79
CA TYR A 513 5.38 -16.56 -7.63
C TYR A 513 6.73 -16.00 -8.05
N GLY A 514 6.76 -14.71 -8.40
CA GLY A 514 7.95 -14.00 -8.84
C GLY A 514 7.91 -12.53 -8.46
N LEU A 515 7.50 -12.20 -7.22
CA LEU A 515 7.41 -10.81 -6.79
C LEU A 515 8.78 -10.25 -6.40
N ALA A 516 9.38 -10.77 -5.33
CA ALA A 516 10.66 -10.28 -4.82
C ALA A 516 11.56 -11.37 -4.23
N CYS A 517 12.83 -11.02 -4.02
CA CYS A 517 13.76 -11.72 -3.14
C CYS A 517 14.78 -10.76 -2.53
N SER A 518 15.48 -11.20 -1.49
CA SER A 518 16.69 -10.54 -0.97
C SER A 518 17.85 -11.54 -0.92
N VAL A 519 19.02 -11.19 -1.44
CA VAL A 519 20.24 -12.01 -1.37
C VAL A 519 21.29 -11.34 -0.48
N TRP A 520 21.88 -12.11 0.42
CA TRP A 520 22.86 -11.67 1.40
C TRP A 520 24.19 -12.40 1.18
N SER A 521 25.23 -11.67 0.81
CA SER A 521 26.58 -12.16 0.52
C SER A 521 27.54 -10.97 0.34
N GLU A 522 28.79 -11.10 0.78
CA GLU A 522 29.86 -10.12 0.51
C GLU A 522 30.49 -10.30 -0.89
N SER A 523 30.16 -11.39 -1.60
CA SER A 523 30.69 -11.64 -2.94
C SER A 523 29.91 -10.91 -4.03
N LEU A 524 30.49 -9.83 -4.56
CA LEU A 524 29.91 -9.04 -5.66
C LEU A 524 29.58 -9.89 -6.89
N SER A 525 30.48 -10.81 -7.26
CA SER A 525 30.26 -11.70 -8.42
C SER A 525 29.05 -12.61 -8.19
N ARG A 526 28.89 -13.14 -6.97
CA ARG A 526 27.79 -14.02 -6.60
C ARG A 526 26.46 -13.28 -6.62
N THR A 527 26.39 -12.11 -5.98
CA THR A 527 25.15 -11.33 -5.92
C THR A 527 24.74 -10.82 -7.28
N SER A 528 25.69 -10.39 -8.11
CA SER A 528 25.42 -9.94 -9.49
C SER A 528 24.93 -11.08 -10.38
N ALA A 529 25.55 -12.26 -10.28
CA ALA A 529 25.07 -13.45 -10.99
C ALA A 529 23.68 -13.86 -10.51
N PHE A 530 23.46 -13.90 -9.19
CA PHE A 530 22.16 -14.27 -8.62
C PHE A 530 21.05 -13.31 -9.06
N ALA A 531 21.31 -12.00 -9.02
CA ALA A 531 20.35 -10.97 -9.45
C ALA A 531 20.01 -11.07 -10.95
N ARG A 532 20.93 -11.56 -11.78
CA ARG A 532 20.68 -11.81 -13.21
C ARG A 532 19.80 -13.04 -13.43
N ASP A 533 20.02 -14.11 -12.67
CA ASP A 533 19.45 -15.43 -12.95
C ASP A 533 18.14 -15.72 -12.16
N VAL A 534 17.86 -14.94 -11.12
CA VAL A 534 16.64 -15.07 -10.31
C VAL A 534 15.40 -14.55 -11.05
N GLU A 535 14.29 -15.29 -10.98
CA GLU A 535 13.06 -14.98 -11.71
C GLU A 535 12.05 -14.20 -10.84
N VAL A 536 12.42 -12.98 -10.46
CA VAL A 536 11.57 -12.07 -9.68
C VAL A 536 11.50 -10.68 -10.28
N GLY A 537 10.46 -9.93 -9.93
CA GLY A 537 10.33 -8.52 -10.33
C GLY A 537 11.26 -7.57 -9.57
N LEU A 538 11.68 -7.94 -8.35
CA LEU A 538 12.53 -7.13 -7.49
C LEU A 538 13.55 -7.98 -6.73
N CYS A 539 14.84 -7.71 -6.90
CA CYS A 539 15.91 -8.36 -6.15
C CYS A 539 16.68 -7.33 -5.31
N TRP A 540 16.64 -7.47 -3.99
CA TRP A 540 17.49 -6.69 -3.09
C TRP A 540 18.81 -7.42 -2.83
N ILE A 541 19.91 -6.67 -2.77
CA ILE A 541 21.23 -7.18 -2.40
C ILE A 541 21.62 -6.54 -1.06
N ASN A 542 21.89 -7.36 -0.05
CA ASN A 542 22.29 -6.94 1.31
C ASN A 542 21.36 -5.90 1.98
N CYS A 543 20.08 -5.91 1.61
CA CYS A 543 19.05 -5.05 2.19
C CYS A 543 17.65 -5.65 1.95
N TRP A 544 16.63 -5.02 2.51
CA TRP A 544 15.23 -5.34 2.24
C TRP A 544 14.36 -4.08 2.36
N MET A 545 13.31 -3.99 1.54
CA MET A 545 12.32 -2.90 1.53
C MET A 545 12.87 -1.47 1.29
N VAL A 546 14.13 -1.34 0.86
CA VAL A 546 14.68 -0.09 0.34
C VAL A 546 14.15 0.13 -1.08
N ARG A 547 13.44 1.24 -1.33
CA ARG A 547 12.84 1.52 -2.64
C ARG A 547 12.98 2.97 -3.09
N ASP A 548 13.64 3.14 -4.22
CA ASP A 548 13.62 4.36 -5.01
C ASP A 548 12.35 4.40 -5.88
N LEU A 549 11.60 5.48 -5.76
CA LEU A 549 10.33 5.69 -6.46
C LEU A 549 10.44 5.80 -7.97
N ARG A 550 11.63 6.08 -8.49
CA ARG A 550 11.91 6.17 -9.93
C ARG A 550 11.90 4.81 -10.63
N PHE A 551 12.13 3.74 -9.88
CA PHE A 551 12.19 2.38 -10.41
C PHE A 551 10.81 1.72 -10.42
N PRO A 552 10.57 0.81 -11.39
CA PRO A 552 9.33 0.07 -11.45
C PRO A 552 9.18 -0.86 -10.25
N PHE A 553 7.94 -1.08 -9.85
CA PHE A 553 7.51 -2.09 -8.92
C PHE A 553 6.55 -3.05 -9.62
N GLY A 554 6.71 -4.34 -9.38
CA GLY A 554 5.70 -5.34 -9.75
C GLY A 554 6.29 -6.70 -10.05
N GLY A 555 5.47 -7.74 -9.89
CA GLY A 555 5.90 -9.13 -10.01
C GLY A 555 5.99 -9.66 -11.43
N VAL A 556 6.65 -10.82 -11.58
CA VAL A 556 6.54 -11.70 -12.76
C VAL A 556 5.81 -12.99 -12.36
N LYS A 557 5.60 -13.90 -13.32
CA LYS A 557 4.85 -15.16 -13.11
C LYS A 557 3.45 -14.86 -12.54
N GLU A 558 3.05 -15.56 -11.49
CA GLU A 558 1.74 -15.36 -10.85
C GLU A 558 1.68 -14.21 -9.85
N SER A 559 2.77 -13.46 -9.69
CA SER A 559 2.81 -12.30 -8.80
C SER A 559 2.30 -11.02 -9.45
N GLY A 560 2.00 -11.03 -10.75
CA GLY A 560 1.38 -9.86 -11.36
C GLY A 560 1.57 -9.69 -12.85
N VAL A 561 0.94 -8.63 -13.36
CA VAL A 561 1.02 -8.17 -14.75
C VAL A 561 1.09 -6.65 -14.74
N GLY A 562 2.00 -6.08 -15.53
CA GLY A 562 2.28 -4.65 -15.54
C GLY A 562 3.27 -4.23 -14.45
N ARG A 563 3.50 -2.93 -14.35
CA ARG A 563 4.36 -2.31 -13.33
C ARG A 563 3.72 -1.04 -12.81
N GLU A 564 3.80 -0.84 -11.51
CA GLU A 564 3.45 0.41 -10.85
C GLU A 564 4.72 1.17 -10.45
N GLY A 565 4.59 2.48 -10.21
CA GLY A 565 5.73 3.31 -9.82
C GLY A 565 6.69 3.63 -10.95
N GLY A 566 7.60 4.56 -10.65
CA GLY A 566 8.65 4.95 -11.56
C GLY A 566 8.15 5.47 -12.89
N VAL A 567 9.06 5.49 -13.86
CA VAL A 567 8.74 5.85 -15.24
C VAL A 567 7.77 4.87 -15.90
N SER A 568 7.74 3.62 -15.46
CA SER A 568 6.89 2.56 -16.04
C SER A 568 5.40 2.74 -15.75
N ALA A 569 5.01 3.51 -14.73
CA ALA A 569 3.62 3.85 -14.47
C ALA A 569 2.94 4.49 -15.70
N ILE A 570 3.69 5.21 -16.54
CA ILE A 570 3.18 5.80 -17.77
C ILE A 570 2.53 4.75 -18.69
N GLU A 571 3.08 3.54 -18.77
CA GLU A 571 2.60 2.48 -19.66
C GLU A 571 1.21 1.99 -19.26
N CYS A 572 0.93 1.95 -17.96
CA CYS A 572 -0.36 1.54 -17.43
C CYS A 572 -1.41 2.64 -17.55
N TYR A 573 -1.05 3.88 -17.23
CA TYR A 573 -2.00 5.00 -17.07
C TYR A 573 -2.18 5.89 -18.30
N THR A 574 -1.49 5.58 -19.41
CA THR A 574 -1.59 6.37 -20.65
C THR A 574 -1.77 5.50 -21.91
N GLU A 575 -2.22 6.12 -22.99
CA GLU A 575 -2.19 5.60 -24.35
C GLU A 575 -1.31 6.48 -25.23
N VAL A 576 -0.54 5.84 -26.11
CA VAL A 576 0.31 6.53 -27.08
C VAL A 576 -0.42 6.58 -28.42
N LYS A 577 -0.65 7.79 -28.93
CA LYS A 577 -1.19 8.03 -30.27
C LYS A 577 -0.09 8.51 -31.19
N THR A 578 0.12 7.82 -32.31
CA THR A 578 0.97 8.29 -33.39
C THR A 578 0.16 9.12 -34.37
N CYS A 579 0.64 10.33 -34.67
CA CYS A 579 0.10 11.22 -35.68
C CYS A 579 1.13 11.38 -36.79
N VAL A 580 0.65 11.39 -38.04
CA VAL A 580 1.47 11.67 -39.22
C VAL A 580 0.81 12.80 -39.97
N GLN A 581 1.55 13.87 -40.25
CA GLN A 581 1.09 15.01 -41.02
C GLN A 581 1.94 15.14 -42.27
N ARG A 582 1.26 15.14 -43.42
CA ARG A 582 1.82 15.66 -44.65
C ARG A 582 1.57 17.17 -44.70
N ILE A 583 2.64 17.93 -44.90
CA ILE A 583 2.62 19.37 -45.12
C ILE A 583 2.27 19.56 -46.59
N VAL A 584 1.13 20.21 -46.87
CA VAL A 584 0.62 20.47 -48.23
C VAL A 584 0.75 21.95 -48.55
#